data_AF-A0A2N6A7V8-F1
#
_entry.id   AF-A0A2N6A7V8-F1
#
_cell.length_a   1.000
_cell.length_b   1.000
_cell.length_c   1.000
_cell.angle_alpha   90.00
_cell.angle_beta   90.00
_cell.angle_gamma   90.00
#
_symmetry.space_group_name_H-M   'P 1'
#
loop_
_entity.id
_entity.type
_entity.pdbx_description
1 polymer ?
#
loop_
_entity_poly.entity_id
_entity_poly.type
_entity_poly.pdbx_seq_one_letter_code
_entity_poly.pdbx_strand_id
1 'polypeptide(L)' 'MEFKRKKNESFEAFLRRFNKTLIKSRKLHEVRQNKYLTPKPNKNKKKIQALNSMKIREKNEYLKKIGRIKDEPRNRW' A
#
# COMPACT_ATOMS: atom_id res chain seq x y z
N MET A 1 16.55 6.35 9.83
CA MET A 1 15.24 6.52 10.51
C MET A 1 15.48 6.15 11.95
N GLU A 2 15.85 7.13 12.76
CA GLU A 2 16.10 6.89 14.18
C GLU A 2 14.84 7.33 14.93
N PHE A 3 14.19 6.39 15.62
CA PHE A 3 12.99 6.68 16.40
C PHE A 3 13.34 6.66 17.87
N LYS A 4 13.37 7.84 18.48
CA LYS A 4 13.47 7.99 19.93
C LYS A 4 12.09 8.31 20.50
N ARG A 5 11.84 7.81 21.71
CA ARG A 5 10.63 8.15 22.47
C ARG A 5 10.70 9.63 22.85
N LYS A 6 9.61 10.36 22.65
CA LYS A 6 9.54 11.76 23.09
C LYS A 6 9.35 11.81 24.61
N LYS A 7 9.91 12.83 25.27
CA LYS A 7 9.65 13.07 26.70
C LYS A 7 8.14 13.32 26.88
N ASN A 8 7.53 12.65 27.87
CA ASN A 8 6.09 12.65 28.18
C ASN A 8 5.17 11.93 27.18
N GLU A 9 5.71 11.10 26.28
CA GLU A 9 4.91 10.23 25.43
C GLU A 9 4.67 8.85 26.08
N SER A 10 3.44 8.32 26.03
CA SER A 10 3.18 6.90 26.40
C SER A 10 3.84 5.95 25.41
N PHE A 11 4.33 4.80 25.88
CA PHE A 11 4.99 3.80 25.04
C PHE A 11 4.12 3.37 23.84
N GLU A 12 2.81 3.23 24.04
CA GLU A 12 1.91 2.87 22.95
C GLU A 12 1.81 3.93 21.85
N ALA A 13 1.79 5.21 22.23
CA ALA A 13 1.72 6.31 21.28
C ALA A 13 2.99 6.34 20.40
N PHE A 14 4.14 6.03 21.01
CA PHE A 14 5.40 5.85 20.30
C PHE A 14 5.33 4.69 19.30
N LEU A 15 4.86 3.52 19.73
CA LEU A 15 4.70 2.34 18.86
C LEU A 15 3.75 2.62 17.68
N ARG A 16 2.61 3.30 17.93
CA ARG A 16 1.68 3.70 16.87
C ARG A 16 2.37 4.60 15.83
N ARG A 17 3.14 5.61 16.27
CA ARG A 17 3.90 6.48 15.36
C ARG A 17 4.96 5.70 14.58
N PHE A 18 5.71 4.84 15.27
CA PHE A 18 6.74 4.00 14.65
C PHE A 18 6.12 3.14 13.54
N ASN A 19 5.06 2.39 13.83
CA ASN A 19 4.38 1.53 12.87
C ASN A 19 3.82 2.33 11.67
N LYS A 20 3.15 3.47 11.93
CA LYS A 20 2.62 4.33 10.86
C LYS A 20 3.73 4.85 9.95
N THR A 21 4.87 5.23 10.53
CA THR A 21 6.00 5.74 9.75
C THR A 21 6.71 4.64 8.97
N LEU A 22 6.83 3.44 9.55
CA LEU A 22 7.39 2.27 8.87
C LEU A 22 6.53 1.88 7.65
N ILE A 23 5.20 1.87 7.80
CA ILE A 23 4.26 1.63 6.69
C ILE A 23 4.40 2.73 5.62
N LYS A 24 4.41 4.01 6.02
CA LYS A 24 4.55 5.13 5.09
C LYS A 24 5.88 5.09 4.32
N SER A 25 6.96 4.65 4.98
CA SER A 25 8.29 4.55 4.39
C SER A 25 8.39 3.49 3.29
N ARG A 26 7.46 2.53 3.22
CA ARG A 26 7.49 1.35 2.33
C ARG A 26 8.75 0.48 2.39
N LYS A 27 9.73 0.77 3.24
CA LYS A 27 10.98 0.00 3.38
C LYS A 27 10.75 -1.48 3.62
N LEU A 28 9.79 -1.83 4.48
CA LEU A 28 9.45 -3.24 4.72
C LEU A 28 8.88 -3.92 3.47
N HIS A 29 8.12 -3.19 2.65
CA HIS A 29 7.60 -3.70 1.39
C HIS A 29 8.74 -3.89 0.39
N GLU A 30 9.63 -2.91 0.24
CA GLU A 30 10.81 -2.99 -0.63
C GLU A 30 11.71 -4.17 -0.27
N VAL A 31 12.04 -4.34 1.01
CA VAL A 31 12.85 -5.48 1.48
C VAL A 31 12.16 -6.81 1.16
N ARG A 32 10.84 -6.90 1.33
CA ARG A 32 10.09 -8.13 1.00
C ARG A 32 10.06 -8.40 -0.51
N GLN A 33 9.94 -7.37 -1.34
CA GLN A 33 9.98 -7.49 -2.80
C GLN A 33 11.37 -7.92 -3.28
N ASN A 34 12.42 -7.31 -2.73
CA ASN A 34 13.81 -7.53 -3.15
C ASN A 34 14.47 -8.75 -2.47
N LYS A 35 13.77 -9.42 -1.54
CA LYS A 35 14.30 -10.60 -0.82
C LYS A 35 14.72 -11.72 -1.77
N TYR A 36 14.07 -11.83 -2.92
CA TYR A 36 14.32 -12.87 -3.91
C TYR A 36 14.54 -12.25 -5.29
N LEU A 37 15.32 -12.93 -6.14
CA LEU A 37 15.46 -12.55 -7.55
C LEU A 37 14.14 -12.79 -8.28
N THR A 38 13.46 -11.71 -8.67
CA THR A 38 12.25 -11.80 -9.49
C THR A 38 12.59 -11.56 -10.97
N PRO A 39 12.34 -12.53 -11.88
CA PRO A 39 12.58 -12.33 -13.30
C PRO A 39 11.60 -11.30 -13.89
N LYS A 40 12.03 -10.61 -14.96
CA LYS A 40 11.17 -9.67 -15.68
C LYS A 40 9.92 -10.39 -16.21
N PRO A 41 8.71 -9.80 -16.09
CA PRO A 41 7.48 -10.45 -16.55
C PRO A 41 7.46 -10.55 -18.08
N ASN A 42 7.08 -11.72 -18.60
CA ASN A 42 6.88 -11.95 -20.03
C ASN A 42 5.61 -11.23 -20.55
N LYS A 43 5.42 -11.19 -21.88
CA LYS A 43 4.29 -10.51 -22.52
C LYS A 43 2.92 -11.03 -22.03
N ASN A 44 2.79 -12.34 -21.84
CA ASN A 44 1.55 -12.95 -21.37
C ASN A 44 1.20 -12.52 -19.93
N LYS A 45 2.16 -12.57 -19.02
CA LYS A 45 1.99 -12.14 -17.62
C LYS A 45 1.59 -10.68 -17.52
N LYS A 46 2.19 -9.81 -18.35
CA LYS A 46 1.79 -8.39 -18.47
C LYS A 46 0.35 -8.24 -18.96
N LYS A 47 -0.06 -8.99 -19.99
CA LYS A 47 -1.44 -8.97 -20.51
C LYS A 47 -2.45 -9.41 -19.45
N ILE A 48 -2.19 -10.51 -18.74
CA ILE A 48 -3.08 -11.00 -17.67
C ILE A 48 -3.20 -9.97 -16.54
N GLN A 49 -2.08 -9.36 -16.14
CA GLN A 49 -2.09 -8.30 -15.12
C GLN A 49 -2.92 -7.09 -15.55
N ALA A 50 -2.82 -6.67 -16.81
CA ALA A 50 -3.60 -5.56 -17.36
C ALA A 50 -5.10 -5.87 -17.36
N LEU A 51 -5.50 -7.07 -17.82
CA LEU A 51 -6.90 -7.51 -17.82
C LEU A 51 -7.47 -7.56 -16.40
N ASN A 52 -6.72 -8.10 -15.44
CA ASN A 52 -7.15 -8.12 -14.03
C ASN A 52 -7.30 -6.70 -13.46
N SER A 53 -6.39 -5.80 -13.80
CA SER A 53 -6.46 -4.40 -13.38
C SER A 53 -7.69 -3.69 -13.94
N MET A 54 -8.05 -3.96 -15.19
CA MET A 54 -9.27 -3.45 -15.82
C MET A 54 -10.53 -3.95 -15.11
N LYS A 55 -10.63 -5.27 -14.85
CA LYS A 55 -11.78 -5.86 -14.13
C LYS A 55 -11.97 -5.26 -12.74
N ILE A 56 -10.87 -5.08 -12.00
CA ILE A 56 -10.91 -4.47 -10.67
C ILE A 56 -11.36 -3.02 -10.76
N ARG A 57 -10.88 -2.26 -11.76
CA ARG A 57 -11.29 -0.87 -11.98
C ARG A 57 -12.79 -0.78 -12.27
N GLU A 58 -13.29 -1.58 -13.20
CA GLU A 58 -14.71 -1.61 -13.58
C GLU A 58 -15.60 -1.97 -12.37
N LYS A 59 -15.22 -3.01 -11.61
CA LYS A 59 -15.93 -3.37 -10.37
C LYS A 59 -15.95 -2.21 -9.37
N ASN A 60 -14.82 -1.53 -9.18
CA ASN A 60 -14.75 -0.40 -8.25
C ASN A 60 -15.60 0.78 -8.75
N GLU A 61 -15.62 1.07 -10.04
CA GLU A 61 -16.46 2.12 -10.64
C GLU A 61 -17.95 1.81 -10.47
N TYR A 62 -18.35 0.55 -10.65
CA TYR A 62 -19.73 0.13 -10.38
C TYR A 62 -20.09 0.29 -8.90
N LEU A 63 -19.24 -0.19 -7.99
CA LEU A 63 -19.45 -0.08 -6.54
C LEU A 63 -19.50 1.39 -6.07
N LYS A 64 -18.72 2.26 -6.71
CA LYS A 64 -18.74 3.71 -6.53
C LYS A 64 -20.09 4.30 -6.94
N LYS A 65 -20.59 3.92 -8.12
CA LYS A 65 -21.88 4.38 -8.67
C LYS A 65 -23.07 4.03 -7.75
N ILE A 66 -23.06 2.86 -7.13
CA ILE A 66 -24.10 2.42 -6.21
C ILE A 66 -23.88 2.88 -4.75
N GLY A 67 -22.87 3.71 -4.48
CA GLY A 67 -22.60 4.28 -3.17
C GLY A 67 -22.06 3.30 -2.11
N ARG A 68 -21.59 2.11 -2.51
CA ARG A 68 -21.03 1.11 -1.57
C ARG A 68 -19.57 1.36 -1.20
N ILE A 69 -18.89 2.27 -1.89
CA ILE A 69 -17.54 2.71 -1.59
C ILE A 69 -17.60 4.23 -1.41
N LYS A 70 -17.03 4.74 -0.31
CA LYS A 70 -16.89 6.19 -0.13
C LYS A 70 -15.94 6.76 -1.19
N ASP A 71 -16.33 7.89 -1.75
CA ASP A 71 -15.47 8.73 -2.60
C ASP A 71 -14.42 9.45 -1.76
N GLU A 72 -13.62 8.69 -1.02
CA GLU A 72 -12.45 9.27 -0.37
C GLU A 72 -11.41 9.56 -1.45
N PRO A 73 -10.96 10.82 -1.60
CA PRO A 73 -9.82 11.10 -2.45
C PRO A 73 -8.67 10.24 -1.95
N ARG A 74 -8.16 9.34 -2.80
CA ARG A 74 -6.95 8.57 -2.47
C ARG A 74 -5.88 9.59 -2.09
N ASN A 75 -5.57 9.71 -0.81
CA ASN A 75 -4.42 10.48 -0.35
C ASN A 75 -3.18 9.84 -0.98
N ARG A 76 -2.77 10.38 -2.13
CA ARG A 76 -1.60 9.95 -2.90
C ARG A 76 -0.33 10.54 -2.27
N TRP A 77 -0.13 10.37 -0.97
CA TRP A 77 1.05 10.87 -0.25
C TRP A 77 1.42 10.01 0.96
#